data_AF-A0A397W6B8-F1
#
_entry.id   AF-A0A397W6B8-F1
#
_cell.length_a   1.000
_cell.length_b   1.000
_cell.length_c   1.000
_cell.angle_alpha   90.00
_cell.angle_beta   90.00
_cell.angle_gamma   90.00
#
_symmetry.space_group_name_H-M   'P 1'
#
loop_
_entity.id
_entity.type
_entity.pdbx_description
1 polymer ?
#
loop_
_entity_poly.entity_id
_entity_poly.type
_entity_poly.pdbx_seq_one_letter_code
_entity_poly.pdbx_strand_id
1 'polypeptide(L)' 'MHRQKQQSMADIKLRRLVELNQRLREDLDRPRVRVSEASNSLILYCRNTRDFLVPSVWGPVDRRDDPYAPSGGGCICIVM' A
#
# COMPACT_ATOMS: atom_id res chain seq x y z
N MET A 1 -34.84 -40.77 -1.38
CA MET A 1 -33.71 -40.82 -0.41
C MET A 1 -32.46 -40.27 -1.09
N HIS A 2 -32.12 -38.99 -0.88
CA HIS A 2 -30.90 -38.39 -1.43
C HIS A 2 -29.71 -38.78 -0.55
N ARG A 3 -28.99 -39.84 -0.94
CA ARG A 3 -27.72 -40.22 -0.29
C ARG A 3 -26.66 -39.20 -0.71
N GLN A 4 -26.47 -38.15 0.09
CA GLN A 4 -25.29 -37.29 -0.02
C GLN A 4 -24.06 -38.19 0.11
N LYS A 5 -23.38 -38.43 -1.00
CA LYS A 5 -22.14 -39.19 -1.05
C LYS A 5 -21.11 -38.36 -0.28
N GLN A 6 -20.76 -38.77 0.94
CA GLN A 6 -19.65 -38.16 1.67
C GLN A 6 -18.44 -38.15 0.74
N GLN A 7 -17.95 -36.95 0.42
CA GLN A 7 -16.78 -36.82 -0.43
C GLN A 7 -15.61 -37.51 0.27
N SER A 8 -14.91 -38.38 -0.45
CA SER A 8 -13.74 -39.03 0.10
C SER A 8 -12.70 -37.96 0.45
N MET A 9 -11.94 -38.17 1.51
CA MET A 9 -10.83 -37.26 1.85
C MET A 9 -9.83 -37.12 0.71
N ALA A 10 -9.73 -38.14 -0.17
CA ALA A 10 -8.96 -38.06 -1.40
C ALA A 10 -9.51 -37.00 -2.37
N ASP A 11 -10.84 -36.93 -2.56
CA ASP A 11 -11.49 -35.98 -3.47
C ASP A 11 -11.32 -34.53 -2.98
N ILE A 12 -11.45 -34.32 -1.67
CA ILE A 12 -11.26 -32.99 -1.05
C ILE A 12 -9.81 -32.53 -1.20
N LYS A 13 -8.84 -33.42 -0.97
CA LYS A 13 -7.42 -33.11 -1.15
C LYS A 13 -7.10 -32.81 -2.62
N LEU A 14 -7.62 -33.61 -3.55
CA LEU A 14 -7.44 -33.39 -4.98
C LEU A 14 -7.96 -32.02 -5.39
N ARG A 15 -9.18 -31.67 -4.97
CA ARG A 15 -9.77 -30.36 -5.26
C ARG A 15 -8.88 -29.20 -4.76
N ARG A 16 -8.39 -29.28 -3.53
CA ARG A 16 -7.48 -28.27 -2.97
C ARG A 16 -6.17 -28.15 -3.76
N LEU A 17 -5.61 -29.27 -4.21
CA LEU A 17 -4.40 -29.27 -5.02
C LEU A 17 -4.63 -28.65 -6.39
N VAL A 18 -5.77 -28.92 -7.02
CA VAL A 18 -6.15 -28.31 -8.30
C VAL A 18 -6.33 -26.79 -8.14
N GLU A 19 -7.05 -26.36 -7.11
CA GLU A 19 -7.24 -24.93 -6.80
C GLU A 19 -5.90 -24.23 -6.52
N LEU A 20 -5.00 -24.87 -5.78
CA LEU A 20 -3.65 -24.33 -5.53
C LEU A 20 -2.81 -24.26 -6.81
N ASN A 21 -2.84 -25.31 -7.64
CA ASN A 21 -2.10 -25.35 -8.89
C ASN A 21 -2.56 -24.24 -9.84
N GLN A 22 -3.86 -23.99 -9.90
CA GLN A 22 -4.44 -22.90 -10.68
C GLN A 22 -3.89 -21.53 -10.22
N ARG A 23 -3.91 -21.24 -8.91
CA ARG A 23 -3.36 -19.99 -8.36
C ARG A 23 -1.87 -19.83 -8.65
N LEU A 24 -1.10 -20.91 -8.52
CA LEU A 24 0.35 -20.89 -8.81
C LEU A 24 0.64 -20.63 -10.28
N ARG A 25 -0.19 -21.15 -11.20
CA ARG A 25 -0.09 -20.84 -12.63
C ARG A 25 -0.38 -19.37 -12.92
N GLU A 26 -1.44 -18.83 -12.30
CA GLU A 26 -1.78 -17.40 -12.41
C GLU A 26 -0.65 -16.49 -11.90
N ASP A 27 -0.04 -16.82 -10.76
CA ASP A 27 1.10 -16.09 -10.21
C ASP A 27 2.38 -16.22 -11.06
N LEU A 28 2.55 -17.37 -11.72
CA LEU A 28 3.66 -17.60 -12.63
C LEU A 28 3.54 -16.74 -13.89
N ASP A 29 2.33 -16.64 -14.44
CA ASP A 29 2.03 -15.89 -15.67
C ASP A 29 1.93 -14.37 -15.44
N ARG A 30 1.90 -13.92 -14.18
CA ARG A 30 1.83 -12.49 -13.84
C ARG A 30 3.03 -11.74 -14.45
N PRO A 31 2.81 -10.67 -15.24
CA PRO A 31 3.89 -9.91 -15.86
C PRO A 31 4.76 -9.24 -14.79
N ARG A 32 6.08 -9.32 -14.98
CA ARG A 32 7.09 -8.75 -14.07
C ARG A 32 7.90 -7.68 -14.79
N VAL A 33 8.20 -6.61 -14.08
CA VAL A 33 9.13 -5.57 -14.54
C VAL A 33 10.54 -5.85 -14.00
N ARG A 34 11.56 -5.33 -14.69
CA ARG A 34 12.93 -5.45 -14.18
C ARG A 34 13.08 -4.62 -12.91
N VAL A 35 13.88 -5.12 -11.96
CA VAL A 35 14.12 -4.41 -10.69
C VAL A 35 14.72 -3.03 -10.94
N SER A 36 15.66 -2.91 -11.89
CA SER A 36 16.25 -1.60 -12.25
C SER A 36 15.21 -0.59 -12.74
N GLU A 37 14.23 -1.03 -13.53
CA GLU A 37 13.15 -0.19 -14.03
C GLU A 37 12.20 0.24 -12.90
N ALA A 38 11.81 -0.71 -12.04
CA ALA A 38 10.98 -0.44 -10.87
C ALA A 38 11.66 0.56 -9.92
N SER A 39 12.96 0.36 -9.63
CA SER A 39 13.74 1.27 -8.78
C SER A 39 13.83 2.67 -9.38
N ASN A 40 14.06 2.79 -10.69
CA ASN A 40 14.09 4.09 -11.35
C ASN A 40 12.74 4.79 -11.27
N SER A 41 11.63 4.06 -11.44
CA SER A 41 10.28 4.61 -11.30
C SER A 41 10.02 5.17 -9.89
N LEU A 42 10.41 4.42 -8.84
CA LEU A 42 10.30 4.87 -7.46
C LEU A 42 11.15 6.12 -7.19
N ILE A 43 12.40 6.14 -7.66
CA ILE A 43 13.28 7.31 -7.52
C ILE A 43 12.68 8.53 -8.21
N LEU A 44 12.16 8.38 -9.43
CA LEU A 44 11.52 9.47 -10.17
C LEU A 44 10.31 10.02 -9.41
N TYR A 45 9.45 9.14 -8.89
CA TYR A 45 8.30 9.55 -8.09
C TYR A 45 8.75 10.35 -6.85
N CYS A 46 9.68 9.80 -6.06
CA CYS A 46 10.18 10.46 -4.85
C CYS A 46 10.93 11.78 -5.14
N ARG A 47 11.48 11.97 -6.34
CA ARG A 47 12.16 13.23 -6.73
C ARG A 47 11.22 14.29 -7.28
N ASN A 48 10.04 13.91 -7.76
CA ASN A 48 9.09 14.83 -8.39
C ASN A 48 7.91 15.16 -7.49
N THR A 49 7.64 14.32 -6.49
CA THR A 49 6.57 14.53 -5.52
C THR A 49 7.13 15.19 -4.26
N ARG A 50 6.70 16.43 -4.00
CA ARG A 50 7.12 17.18 -2.81
C ARG A 50 6.62 16.52 -1.54
N ASP A 51 7.52 16.34 -0.58
CA ASP A 51 7.20 15.83 0.76
C ASP A 51 7.53 16.90 1.83
N PHE A 52 6.49 17.40 2.49
CA PHE A 52 6.59 18.44 3.52
C PHE A 52 7.24 17.93 4.82
N LEU A 53 7.30 16.61 5.03
CA LEU A 53 7.94 15.99 6.19
C LEU A 53 9.45 15.79 5.99
N VAL A 54 10.00 16.14 4.82
CA VAL A 54 11.44 16.10 4.55
C VAL A 54 11.97 17.51 4.18
N PRO A 55 12.05 18.45 5.14
CA PRO A 55 12.45 19.83 4.85
C PRO A 55 13.89 19.97 4.36
N SER A 56 14.76 19.00 4.66
CA SER A 56 16.16 19.00 4.20
C SER A 56 16.30 18.91 2.67
N VAL A 57 15.31 18.32 2.00
CA VAL A 57 15.28 18.17 0.53
C VAL A 57 14.32 19.16 -0.10
N TRP A 58 13.16 19.39 0.51
CA TRP A 58 12.05 20.15 -0.10
C TRP A 58 11.88 21.59 0.40
N GLY A 59 12.65 21.96 1.43
CA GLY A 59 12.54 23.24 2.13
C GLY A 59 11.48 23.22 3.24
N PRO A 60 11.47 24.25 4.12
CA PRO A 60 10.45 24.37 5.16
C PRO A 60 9.07 24.59 4.54
N VAL A 61 8.04 24.08 5.22
CA VAL A 61 6.63 24.32 4.86
C VAL A 61 6.29 25.77 5.22
N ASP A 62 5.62 26.50 4.32
CA ASP A 62 5.10 27.82 4.66
C ASP A 62 3.97 27.66 5.69
N ARG A 63 3.89 28.56 6.67
CA ARG A 63 2.82 28.57 7.68
C ARG A 63 1.43 28.70 7.08
N ARG A 64 1.32 29.21 5.84
CA ARG A 64 0.06 29.33 5.11
C ARG A 64 -0.43 27.98 4.56
N ASP A 65 0.51 27.07 4.27
CA ASP A 65 0.25 25.77 3.69
C ASP A 65 0.17 24.66 4.75
N ASP A 66 0.58 24.96 5.99
CA ASP A 66 0.48 24.05 7.14
C ASP A 66 -0.82 24.29 7.93
N PRO A 67 -1.82 23.37 7.83
CA PRO A 67 -3.09 23.49 8.55
C PRO A 67 -2.94 23.32 10.07
N TYR A 68 -1.79 22.86 10.54
CA TYR A 68 -1.47 22.72 11.96
C TYR A 68 -0.57 23.85 12.47
N ALA A 69 -0.19 24.81 11.61
CA ALA A 69 0.56 25.96 12.06
C ALA A 69 -0.24 26.72 13.12
N PRO A 70 0.38 27.13 14.24
CA PRO A 70 -0.31 27.91 15.24
C PRO A 70 -0.84 29.18 14.58
N SER A 71 -2.16 29.36 14.57
CA SER A 71 -2.79 30.59 14.11
C SER A 71 -2.24 31.73 14.97
N GLY A 72 -1.35 32.55 14.40
CA GLY A 72 -0.80 33.72 15.04
C GLY A 72 -1.90 34.73 15.32
N GLY A 73 -2.54 34.57 16.47
CA GLY A 73 -3.53 35.46 17.07
C GLY A 73 -3.60 35.09 18.54
N GLY A 74 -2.88 35.83 19.39
CA GLY A 74 -2.79 35.54 20.81
C GLY A 74 -4.17 35.50 21.48
N CYS A 75 -4.44 34.46 22.26
CA CYS A 75 -5.52 34.47 23.25
C CYS A 75 -5.11 35.51 24.31
N ILE A 76 -5.79 36.66 24.36
CA ILE A 76 -5.70 37.63 25.47
C ILE A 76 -6.57 37.10 26.61
N CYS A 77 -6.14 35.98 27.18
CA CYS A 77 -6.88 35.26 28.19
C CYS A 77 -6.10 35.40 29.49
N ILE A 78 -6.31 36.54 30.15
CA ILE A 78 -5.82 36.78 31.52
C ILE A 78 -6.66 35.88 32.42
N VAL A 79 -6.03 34.91 33.06
CA VAL A 79 -6.65 34.13 34.13
C VAL A 79 -6.62 35.02 35.38
N MET A 80 -7.78 35.52 35.81
CA MET A 80 -8.03 35.90 37.19
C MET A 80 -8.55 34.68 37.96
#